data_AF-A0A2M7M0F6-F1
#
_entry.id   AF-A0A2M7M0F6-F1
#
_cell.length_a   1.000
_cell.length_b   1.000
_cell.length_c   1.000
_cell.angle_alpha   90.00
_cell.angle_beta   90.00
_cell.angle_gamma   90.00
#
_symmetry.space_group_name_H-M   'P 1'
#
loop_
_entity.id
_entity.type
_entity.pdbx_description
1 polymer ?
#
loop_
_entity_poly.entity_id
_entity_poly.type
_entity_poly.pdbx_seq_one_letter_code
_entity_poly.pdbx_strand_id
1 'polypeptide(L)'
;MVMGSLCMCLGYILYALGFNFWILALGAILHGMARAFFSGNNNAYLYNSLEKDSHEKEYQNYYGKISSFLSASCFVAALLSGIIAGWSFRLMIWLSFIFQLTSLIVAMMLPEVLVKKPETTN
;
A
#
# COMPACT_ATOMS: atom_id res chain seq x y z
N MET A 1 8.36 -1.08 2.65
CA MET A 1 7.27 -1.34 1.66
C MET A 1 6.92 -2.82 1.50
N VAL A 2 7.85 -3.69 1.10
CA VAL A 2 7.58 -5.11 0.79
C VAL A 2 6.89 -5.86 1.94
N MET A 3 7.36 -5.71 3.19
CA MET A 3 6.75 -6.36 4.36
C MET A 3 5.28 -5.94 4.56
N GLY A 4 4.99 -4.64 4.36
CA GLY A 4 3.62 -4.12 4.38
C GLY A 4 2.74 -4.78 3.32
N SER A 5 3.24 -4.87 2.09
CA SER A 5 2.51 -5.49 0.98
C SER A 5 2.29 -7.00 1.20
N LEU A 6 3.23 -7.70 1.84
CA LEU A 6 3.07 -9.10 2.22
C LEU A 6 1.99 -9.29 3.29
N CYS A 7 2.02 -8.49 4.37
CA CYS A 7 0.98 -8.50 5.39
C CYS A 7 -0.40 -8.21 4.78
N MET A 8 -0.48 -7.28 3.83
CA MET A 8 -1.71 -6.94 3.12
C MET A 8 -2.23 -8.13 2.29
N CYS A 9 -1.35 -8.81 1.53
CA CYS A 9 -1.71 -10.01 0.77
C CYS A 9 -2.27 -11.12 1.67
N LEU A 10 -1.58 -11.40 2.78
CA LEU A 10 -2.02 -12.41 3.75
C LEU A 10 -3.38 -12.03 4.36
N GLY A 11 -3.59 -10.76 4.69
CA GLY A 11 -4.88 -10.24 5.17
C GLY A 11 -6.02 -10.52 4.18
N TYR A 12 -5.82 -10.21 2.89
CA TYR A 12 -6.81 -10.50 1.85
C TYR A 12 -7.09 -12.00 1.67
N ILE A 13 -6.08 -12.87 1.79
CA ILE A 13 -6.27 -14.33 1.74
C ILE A 13 -7.15 -14.79 2.91
N LEU A 14 -6.89 -14.29 4.13
CA LEU A 14 -7.71 -14.62 5.29
C LEU A 14 -9.15 -14.13 5.12
N TYR A 15 -9.36 -12.95 4.55
CA TYR A 15 -10.71 -12.47 4.22
C TYR A 15 -11.39 -13.33 3.14
N ALA A 16 -10.65 -13.81 2.14
CA ALA A 16 -11.21 -14.62 1.06
C ALA A 16 -11.66 -16.02 1.54
N LEU A 17 -10.96 -16.57 2.54
CA LEU A 17 -11.17 -17.92 3.07
C LEU A 17 -12.01 -17.94 4.36
N GLY A 18 -12.07 -16.82 5.09
CA GLY A 18 -12.68 -16.74 6.41
C GLY A 18 -14.20 -16.68 6.38
N PHE A 19 -14.85 -17.67 6.99
CA PHE A 19 -16.30 -17.63 7.30
C PHE A 19 -16.59 -17.47 8.80
N ASN A 20 -15.54 -17.44 9.63
CA ASN A 20 -15.65 -17.26 11.08
C ASN A 20 -15.00 -15.94 11.52
N PHE A 21 -15.49 -15.42 12.64
CA PHE A 21 -15.05 -14.13 13.17
C PHE A 21 -13.53 -14.08 13.42
N TRP A 22 -12.94 -15.13 13.98
CA TRP A 22 -11.52 -15.14 14.36
C TRP A 22 -10.57 -15.06 13.16
N ILE A 23 -10.88 -15.73 12.05
CA ILE A 23 -10.10 -15.63 10.82
C ILE A 23 -10.19 -14.21 10.24
N LEU A 24 -11.39 -13.62 10.26
CA LEU A 24 -11.58 -12.24 9.81
C LEU A 24 -10.84 -11.24 10.72
N ALA A 25 -10.89 -11.45 12.04
CA ALA A 25 -10.16 -10.61 13.00
C ALA A 25 -8.64 -10.67 12.77
N LEU A 26 -8.10 -11.85 12.50
CA LEU A 26 -6.68 -12.01 12.14
C LEU A 26 -6.35 -11.30 10.81
N GLY A 27 -7.23 -11.39 9.81
CA GLY A 27 -7.12 -10.63 8.57
C GLY A 27 -7.07 -9.11 8.81
N ALA A 28 -7.93 -8.61 9.70
CA ALA A 28 -7.97 -7.20 10.09
C ALA A 28 -6.69 -6.74 10.81
N ILE A 29 -6.15 -7.56 11.70
CA ILE A 29 -4.88 -7.29 12.39
C ILE A 29 -3.75 -7.18 11.38
N LEU A 30 -3.65 -8.11 10.42
CA LEU A 30 -2.63 -8.07 9.37
C LEU A 30 -2.77 -6.84 8.47
N HIS A 31 -4.00 -6.44 8.13
CA HIS A 31 -4.25 -5.18 7.43
C HIS A 31 -3.79 -3.96 8.24
N GLY A 32 -4.06 -3.93 9.55
CA GLY A 32 -3.59 -2.87 10.44
C GLY A 32 -2.06 -2.78 10.47
N MET A 33 -1.39 -3.92 10.59
CA MET A 33 0.08 -4.01 10.52
C MET A 33 0.62 -3.52 9.17
N ALA A 34 0.00 -3.93 8.06
CA ALA A 34 0.36 -3.45 6.73
C ALA A 34 0.29 -1.92 6.63
N ARG A 35 -0.81 -1.32 7.13
CA ARG A 35 -0.98 0.14 7.19
C ARG A 35 0.10 0.82 8.04
N ALA A 36 0.45 0.22 9.17
CA ALA A 36 1.54 0.73 10.03
C ALA A 36 2.88 0.72 9.29
N PHE A 37 3.18 -0.32 8.50
CA PHE A 37 4.40 -0.35 7.68
C PHE A 37 4.41 0.67 6.54
N PHE A 38 3.24 1.09 6.03
CA PHE A 38 3.15 2.07 4.95
C PHE A 38 3.20 3.53 5.41
N SER A 39 2.73 3.84 6.62
CA SER A 39 2.47 5.21 7.07
C SER A 39 3.68 6.16 7.04
N GLY A 40 4.90 5.63 7.26
CA GLY A 40 6.15 6.40 7.14
C GLY A 40 6.98 6.07 5.90
N ASN A 41 6.95 4.81 5.45
CA ASN A 41 7.87 4.32 4.43
C ASN A 41 7.64 4.95 3.06
N ASN A 42 6.38 5.17 2.66
CA ASN A 42 6.08 5.67 1.31
C ASN A 42 6.55 7.12 1.12
N ASN A 43 6.35 7.96 2.14
CA ASN A 43 6.77 9.36 2.10
C ASN A 43 8.29 9.49 2.17
N ALA A 44 8.94 8.69 3.03
CA ALA A 44 10.40 8.63 3.12
C ALA A 44 11.02 8.17 1.79
N TYR A 45 10.42 7.16 1.13
CA TYR A 45 10.90 6.69 -0.17
C TYR A 45 10.79 7.78 -1.24
N LEU A 46 9.65 8.47 -1.33
CA LEU A 46 9.45 9.56 -2.29
C LEU A 46 10.45 10.70 -2.05
N TYR A 47 10.62 11.11 -0.78
CA TYR A 47 11.57 12.15 -0.41
C TYR A 47 13.00 11.78 -0.78
N ASN A 48 13.48 10.62 -0.31
CA ASN A 48 14.85 10.18 -0.58
C ASN A 48 15.11 9.98 -2.08
N SER A 49 14.10 9.54 -2.84
CA SER A 49 14.22 9.39 -4.30
C SER A 49 14.48 10.73 -4.98
N LEU A 50 13.73 11.77 -4.57
CA LEU A 50 13.91 13.12 -5.10
C LEU A 50 15.20 13.78 -4.60
N GLU A 51 15.59 13.54 -3.35
CA GLU A 51 16.86 14.01 -2.79
C GLU A 51 18.06 13.44 -3.58
N LYS A 52 18.04 12.15 -3.89
CA LYS A 52 19.08 11.49 -4.69
C LYS A 52 19.29 12.18 -6.05
N ASP A 53 18.21 12.67 -6.65
CA ASP A 53 18.21 13.35 -7.96
C ASP A 53 18.28 14.88 -7.84
N SER A 54 18.50 15.44 -6.63
CA SER A 54 18.53 16.89 -6.37
C SER A 54 17.23 17.63 -6.75
N HIS A 55 16.09 16.98 -6.57
CA HIS A 55 14.74 17.44 -6.92
C HIS A 55 13.81 17.61 -5.71
N GLU A 56 14.36 17.84 -4.51
CA GLU A 56 13.60 17.98 -3.25
C GLU A 56 12.48 19.02 -3.31
N LYS A 57 12.70 20.13 -4.05
CA LYS A 57 11.72 21.21 -4.23
C LYS A 57 10.44 20.73 -4.91
N GLU A 58 10.51 19.63 -5.67
CA GLU A 58 9.37 19.05 -6.36
C GLU A 58 8.57 18.08 -5.49
N TYR A 59 9.04 17.76 -4.27
CA TYR A 59 8.39 16.81 -3.37
C TYR A 59 6.89 17.10 -3.19
N GLN A 60 6.54 18.35 -2.87
CA GLN A 60 5.14 18.72 -2.65
C GLN A 60 4.28 18.55 -3.92
N ASN A 61 4.86 18.78 -5.10
CA ASN A 61 4.16 18.59 -6.37
C ASN A 61 3.90 17.11 -6.65
N TYR A 62 4.90 16.23 -6.48
CA TYR A 62 4.72 14.79 -6.64
C TYR A 62 3.81 14.19 -5.56
N TYR A 63 3.99 14.59 -4.30
CA TYR A 63 3.15 14.15 -3.19
C TYR A 63 1.68 14.57 -3.40
N GLY A 64 1.46 15.80 -3.87
CA GLY A 64 0.13 16.29 -4.23
C GLY A 64 -0.52 15.45 -5.33
N LYS A 65 0.22 15.18 -6.42
CA LYS A 65 -0.25 14.30 -7.51
C LYS A 65 -0.61 12.91 -7.00
N ILE A 66 0.29 12.25 -6.25
CA ILE A 66 0.05 10.92 -5.68
C ILE A 66 -1.18 10.93 -4.78
N SER A 67 -1.34 11.94 -3.93
CA SER A 67 -2.49 12.08 -3.04
C SER A 67 -3.80 12.27 -3.81
N SER A 68 -3.80 13.08 -4.88
CA SER A 68 -4.97 13.24 -5.76
C SER A 68 -5.33 11.94 -6.47
N PHE A 69 -4.34 11.21 -7.01
CA PHE A 69 -4.57 9.90 -7.62
C PHE A 69 -5.10 8.89 -6.61
N LEU A 70 -4.61 8.89 -5.37
CA LEU A 70 -5.10 7.99 -4.32
C LEU A 70 -6.56 8.27 -3.99
N SER A 71 -6.94 9.54 -3.84
CA SER A 71 -8.33 9.95 -3.58
C SER A 71 -9.27 9.55 -4.72
N ALA A 72 -8.87 9.81 -5.97
CA ALA A 72 -9.64 9.42 -7.16
C ALA A 72 -9.77 7.89 -7.26
N SER A 73 -8.67 7.16 -7.01
CA SER A 73 -8.66 5.70 -7.02
C SER A 73 -9.54 5.12 -5.92
N CYS A 74 -9.54 5.73 -4.73
CA CYS A 74 -10.39 5.32 -3.62
C CYS A 74 -11.87 5.47 -3.96
N PHE A 75 -12.24 6.58 -4.61
CA PHE A 75 -13.61 6.80 -5.10
C PHE A 75 -14.02 5.74 -6.12
N VAL A 76 -13.19 5.50 -7.15
CA VAL A 76 -13.46 4.48 -8.17
C VAL A 76 -13.53 3.09 -7.55
N ALA A 77 -12.58 2.75 -6.67
CA ALA A 77 -12.54 1.47 -5.98
C ALA A 77 -13.78 1.26 -5.10
N ALA A 78 -14.25 2.27 -4.38
CA ALA A 78 -15.45 2.19 -3.56
C ALA A 78 -16.69 1.90 -4.40
N LEU A 79 -16.85 2.60 -5.54
CA LEU A 79 -17.97 2.37 -6.47
C LEU A 79 -17.93 0.95 -7.06
N LEU A 80 -16.79 0.55 -7.64
CA LEU A 80 -16.64 -0.76 -8.27
C LEU A 80 -16.79 -1.89 -7.24
N SER A 81 -16.19 -1.74 -6.06
CA SER A 81 -16.30 -2.74 -4.99
C SER A 81 -17.75 -2.88 -4.52
N GLY A 82 -18.50 -1.77 -4.39
CA GLY A 82 -19.91 -1.81 -4.02
C GLY A 82 -20.77 -2.58 -5.02
N ILE A 83 -20.57 -2.34 -6.32
CA ILE A 83 -21.29 -3.05 -7.38
C ILE A 83 -20.94 -4.54 -7.38
N ILE A 84 -19.65 -4.88 -7.34
CA ILE A 84 -19.17 -6.27 -7.39
C ILE A 84 -19.58 -7.04 -6.12
N ALA A 85 -19.51 -6.40 -4.95
CA ALA A 85 -19.94 -7.00 -3.69
C ALA A 85 -21.43 -7.37 -3.71
N GLY A 86 -22.26 -6.60 -4.43
CA GLY A 86 -23.67 -6.90 -4.65
C GLY A 86 -23.92 -8.20 -5.42
N TRP A 87 -22.98 -8.64 -6.27
CA TRP A 87 -23.04 -9.93 -6.95
C TRP A 87 -22.39 -11.05 -6.14
N SER A 88 -21.17 -10.82 -5.64
CA SER A 88 -20.48 -11.77 -4.79
C SER A 88 -19.37 -11.10 -4.00
N PHE A 89 -19.51 -11.13 -2.68
CA PHE A 89 -18.48 -10.65 -1.77
C PHE A 89 -17.15 -11.42 -1.93
N ARG A 90 -17.22 -12.72 -2.24
CA ARG A 90 -16.01 -13.54 -2.42
C ARG A 90 -15.24 -13.13 -3.68
N LEU A 91 -15.93 -12.83 -4.79
CA LEU A 91 -15.30 -12.32 -6.00
C LEU A 91 -14.63 -10.96 -5.76
N MET A 92 -15.29 -10.06 -5.03
CA MET A 92 -14.72 -8.75 -4.67
C MET A 92 -13.40 -8.89 -3.92
N ILE A 93 -13.33 -9.80 -2.94
CA ILE A 93 -12.11 -10.00 -2.15
C ILE A 93 -10.99 -10.61 -3.00
N TRP A 94 -11.28 -11.63 -3.81
CA TRP A 94 -10.28 -12.23 -4.70
C TRP A 94 -9.73 -11.23 -5.71
N LEU A 95 -10.59 -10.34 -6.24
CA LEU A 95 -10.14 -9.29 -7.14
C LEU A 95 -9.22 -8.29 -6.42
N SER A 96 -9.56 -7.92 -5.19
CA SER A 96 -8.72 -7.05 -4.35
C SER A 96 -7.36 -7.69 -4.05
N PHE A 97 -7.33 -9.01 -3.80
CA PHE A 97 -6.10 -9.76 -3.64
C PHE A 97 -5.20 -9.71 -4.89
N ILE A 98 -5.78 -9.85 -6.09
CA ILE A 98 -5.02 -9.76 -7.35
C ILE A 98 -4.37 -8.38 -7.52
N PHE A 99 -5.11 -7.30 -7.29
CA PHE A 99 -4.54 -5.95 -7.32
C PHE A 99 -3.45 -5.77 -6.24
N GLN A 100 -3.66 -6.32 -5.05
CA GLN A 100 -2.65 -6.26 -4.00
C GLN A 100 -1.37 -7.06 -4.36
N LEU A 101 -1.52 -8.17 -5.08
CA LEU A 101 -0.39 -8.95 -5.58
C LEU A 101 0.42 -8.15 -6.62
N THR A 102 -0.25 -7.41 -7.51
CA THR A 102 0.46 -6.49 -8.43
C THR A 102 1.22 -5.41 -7.68
N SER A 103 0.66 -4.87 -6.59
CA SER A 103 1.35 -3.89 -5.74
C SER A 103 2.58 -4.50 -5.05
N LEU A 104 2.51 -5.77 -4.63
CA LEU A 104 3.66 -6.48 -4.06
C LEU A 104 4.78 -6.64 -5.10
N ILE A 105 4.45 -7.03 -6.33
CA ILE A 105 5.43 -7.16 -7.42
C ILE A 105 6.11 -5.81 -7.69
N VAL A 106 5.33 -4.73 -7.83
CA VAL A 106 5.88 -3.38 -8.01
C VAL A 106 6.79 -2.99 -6.83
N ALA A 107 6.37 -3.28 -5.60
CA ALA A 107 7.18 -2.98 -4.42
C ALA A 107 8.53 -3.73 -4.39
N MET A 108 8.60 -4.93 -4.98
CA MET A 108 9.86 -5.68 -5.13
C MET A 108 10.74 -5.17 -6.28
N MET A 109 10.15 -4.52 -7.29
CA MET A 109 10.88 -3.94 -8.42
C MET A 109 11.44 -2.54 -8.13
N LEU A 110 10.94 -1.87 -7.08
CA LEU A 110 11.43 -0.55 -6.69
C LEU A 110 12.89 -0.63 -6.19
N PRO A 111 13.80 0.20 -6.72
CA PRO A 111 15.19 0.21 -6.28
C PRO A 111 15.31 0.69 -4.83
N GLU A 112 16.26 0.13 -4.08
CA GLU A 112 16.53 0.59 -2.73
C GLU A 112 17.15 2.00 -2.77
N VAL A 113 16.56 2.92 -1.99
CA VAL A 113 17.06 4.28 -1.86
C VAL A 113 17.72 4.40 -0.49
N LEU A 114 19.05 4.39 -0.49
CA LEU A 114 19.84 4.45 0.74
C LEU A 114 19.70 5.83 1.40
N VAL A 115 19.47 5.82 2.71
CA VAL A 115 19.46 7.03 3.53
C VAL A 115 20.89 7.55 3.60
N LYS A 116 21.15 8.78 3.16
CA LYS A 116 22.42 9.46 3.44
C LYS A 116 22.48 9.66 4.96
N LYS A 117 23.43 9.01 5.63
CA LYS A 117 23.67 9.27 7.06
C LYS A 117 24.01 10.75 7.23
N PRO A 118 23.46 11.45 8.23
CA PRO A 118 23.89 12.82 8.51
C PRO A 118 25.40 12.79 8.76
N GLU A 119 26.14 13.63 8.05
CA GLU A 119 27.56 13.83 8.32
C GLU A 119 27.69 14.27 9.78
N THR A 120 28.28 13.41 10.61
CA THR A 120 28.67 13.77 11.95
C THR A 120 29.74 14.85 11.84
N THR A 121 29.35 16.11 11.97
CA THR A 121 30.29 17.21 12.22
C THR A 121 30.96 16.95 13.56
N ASN A 122 32.18 16.41 13.51
CA ASN A 122 33.14 16.42 14.61
C ASN A 122 33.76 17.82 14.75
#